data_AF-A0A3C0AKR1-F1
#
_entry.id   AF-A0A3C0AKR1-F1
#
_cell.length_a   1.000
_cell.length_b   1.000
_cell.length_c   1.000
_cell.angle_alpha   90.00
_cell.angle_beta   90.00
_cell.angle_gamma   90.00
#
_symmetry.space_group_name_H-M   'P 1'
#
loop_
_entity.id
_entity.type
_entity.pdbx_description
1 polymer ?
#
loop_
_entity_poly.entity_id
_entity_poly.type
_entity_poly.pdbx_seq_one_letter_code
_entity_poly.pdbx_strand_id
1 'polypeptide(L)'
;MNLSAEKQKKFNSRSIRIGLIIVFALVIYSVRQNQRTPSEEVRNETFESPKQHATQDSAHRTGSGGSSILKPGSVQDQTSDRTSDSMSLKEQLPSSNSENKSTMPDLPGLGEKQTPAKSSRPPPAEKVSDSKSQPDLGQLRDLGGKVWESAAGLKYGPGSQEKHRLLHVMKHAEDQPDRPGKHGVFDGDGVRKNILALIDEAYLKALAGGKTVNKKKEGTRVVYTVDMKRPIGYVGGRVGNQQGNPKAYRIRIVLEGTDVISAFPL
;
A
#
# COMPACT_ATOMS: atom_id res chain seq x y z
N MET A 1 10.13 62.89 39.52
CA MET A 1 9.17 61.78 39.74
C MET A 1 8.33 61.61 38.48
N ASN A 2 8.55 60.56 37.68
CA ASN A 2 7.70 60.22 36.52
C ASN A 2 7.88 58.73 36.13
N LEU A 3 7.56 57.82 37.05
CA LEU A 3 7.61 56.35 36.82
C LEU A 3 6.23 55.72 36.51
N SER A 4 5.17 56.51 36.33
CA SER A 4 3.80 55.97 36.28
C SER A 4 3.31 55.61 34.86
N ALA A 5 3.77 56.30 33.82
CA ALA A 5 3.18 56.17 32.47
C ALA A 5 3.61 54.90 31.71
N GLU A 6 4.81 54.38 31.94
CA GLU A 6 5.35 53.27 31.14
C GLU A 6 4.78 51.89 31.54
N LYS A 7 4.38 51.72 32.81
CA LYS A 7 3.77 50.46 33.30
C LYS A 7 2.35 50.25 32.76
N GLN A 8 1.57 51.32 32.52
CA GLN A 8 0.20 51.20 32.02
C GLN A 8 0.13 50.72 30.57
N LYS A 9 1.05 51.15 29.71
CA LYS A 9 1.07 50.76 28.28
C LYS A 9 1.38 49.27 28.08
N LYS A 10 2.22 48.71 28.96
CA LYS A 10 2.63 47.29 28.90
C LYS A 10 1.52 46.32 29.33
N PHE A 11 0.66 46.72 30.28
CA PHE A 11 -0.49 45.93 30.71
C PHE A 11 -1.56 45.82 29.63
N ASN A 12 -1.88 46.93 28.94
CA ASN A 12 -2.90 46.92 27.90
C ASN A 12 -2.52 46.02 26.71
N SER A 13 -1.23 45.90 26.35
CA SER A 13 -0.79 45.02 25.25
C SER A 13 -0.89 43.52 25.57
N ARG A 14 -0.76 43.14 26.86
CA ARG A 14 -0.84 41.73 27.29
C ARG A 14 -2.29 41.25 27.34
N SER A 15 -3.21 42.08 27.81
CA SER A 15 -4.64 41.77 27.85
C SER A 15 -5.25 41.61 26.45
N ILE A 16 -4.81 42.42 25.48
CA ILE A 16 -5.27 42.31 24.07
C ILE A 16 -4.79 40.98 23.42
N ARG A 17 -3.55 40.56 23.72
CA ARG A 17 -3.01 39.29 23.19
C ARG A 17 -3.71 38.06 23.78
N ILE A 18 -4.05 38.09 25.07
CA ILE A 18 -4.80 37.00 25.72
C ILE A 18 -6.24 36.95 25.17
N GLY A 19 -6.90 38.10 24.99
CA GLY A 19 -8.23 38.16 24.41
C GLY A 19 -8.30 37.55 23.00
N LEU A 20 -7.33 37.85 22.13
CA LEU A 20 -7.27 37.28 20.79
C LEU A 20 -7.06 35.76 20.78
N ILE A 21 -6.25 35.22 21.70
CA ILE A 21 -6.05 33.77 21.82
C ILE A 21 -7.34 33.06 22.26
N ILE A 22 -8.09 33.64 23.21
CA ILE A 22 -9.35 33.06 23.68
C ILE A 22 -10.40 33.07 22.57
N VAL A 23 -10.55 34.17 21.83
CA VAL A 23 -11.48 34.25 20.70
C VAL A 23 -11.11 33.23 19.62
N PHE A 24 -9.82 33.11 19.30
CA PHE A 24 -9.36 32.14 18.30
C PHE A 24 -9.59 30.68 18.74
N ALA A 25 -9.38 30.37 20.02
CA ALA A 25 -9.68 29.05 20.59
C ALA A 25 -11.19 28.74 20.55
N LEU A 26 -12.06 29.71 20.83
CA LEU A 26 -13.52 29.55 20.77
C LEU A 26 -14.03 29.34 19.34
N VAL A 27 -13.43 30.02 18.35
CA VAL A 27 -13.75 29.82 16.92
C VAL A 27 -13.35 28.40 16.48
N ILE A 28 -12.13 27.95 16.82
CA ILE A 28 -11.68 26.58 16.51
C ILE A 28 -12.57 25.55 17.20
N TYR A 29 -12.92 25.78 18.47
CA TYR A 29 -13.80 24.89 19.23
C TYR A 29 -15.20 24.79 18.58
N SER A 30 -15.76 25.92 18.14
CA SER A 30 -17.08 25.96 17.48
C SER A 30 -17.07 25.26 16.12
N VAL A 31 -16.03 25.44 15.31
CA VAL A 31 -15.87 24.73 14.03
C VAL A 31 -15.76 23.21 14.24
N ARG A 32 -15.13 22.77 15.35
CA ARG A 32 -14.98 21.35 15.69
C ARG A 32 -16.28 20.72 16.22
N GLN A 33 -17.11 21.48 16.94
CA GLN A 33 -18.45 21.07 17.37
C GLN A 33 -19.40 20.93 16.17
N ASN A 34 -19.30 21.82 15.16
CA ASN A 34 -20.13 21.79 13.96
C ASN A 34 -19.86 20.60 13.00
N GLN A 35 -18.83 19.79 13.25
CA GLN A 35 -18.56 18.55 12.50
C GLN A 35 -19.12 17.29 13.18
N ARG A 36 -19.86 17.43 14.28
CA ARG A 36 -20.56 16.32 14.94
C ARG A 36 -22.07 16.45 14.74
N THR A 37 -22.55 16.08 13.56
CA THR A 37 -23.97 15.76 13.38
C THR A 37 -24.25 14.36 13.94
N PRO A 38 -25.35 14.16 14.69
CA PRO A 38 -25.76 12.85 15.17
C PRO A 38 -26.41 12.07 14.02
N SER A 39 -25.85 10.92 13.66
CA SER A 39 -26.55 9.94 12.84
C SER A 39 -27.53 9.15 13.70
N GLU A 40 -28.80 9.54 13.57
CA GLU A 40 -29.96 8.68 13.39
C GLU A 40 -30.08 7.42 14.27
N GLU A 41 -30.85 7.61 15.33
CA GLU A 41 -31.78 6.67 15.95
C GLU A 41 -32.70 6.04 14.88
N VAL A 42 -32.58 4.73 14.63
CA VAL A 42 -33.63 3.92 14.01
C VAL A 42 -34.09 2.87 15.01
N ARG A 43 -35.34 3.08 15.42
CA ARG A 43 -36.22 2.22 16.20
C ARG A 43 -36.26 0.80 15.64
N ASN A 44 -36.18 -0.20 16.51
CA ASN A 44 -36.85 -1.48 16.28
C ASN A 44 -37.81 -1.71 17.45
N GLU A 45 -39.09 -1.64 17.13
CA GLU A 45 -40.20 -1.89 18.02
C GLU A 45 -40.31 -3.39 18.34
N THR A 46 -40.64 -3.64 19.60
CA THR A 46 -41.08 -4.89 20.18
C THR A 46 -42.43 -5.32 19.57
N PHE A 47 -42.53 -6.56 19.11
CA PHE A 47 -43.80 -7.24 18.88
C PHE A 47 -43.73 -8.65 19.50
N GLU A 48 -44.35 -8.81 20.68
CA GLU A 48 -44.86 -10.09 21.20
C GLU A 48 -46.25 -10.33 20.57
N SER A 49 -46.85 -11.51 20.34
CA SER A 49 -46.74 -12.93 20.76
C SER A 49 -47.74 -13.73 19.86
N PRO A 50 -48.12 -15.05 20.01
CA PRO A 50 -47.91 -15.99 21.14
C PRO A 50 -47.61 -17.50 20.84
N LYS A 51 -47.15 -18.18 21.92
CA LYS A 51 -47.31 -19.62 22.34
C LYS A 51 -46.62 -20.71 21.49
N GLN A 52 -45.85 -21.66 22.07
CA GLN A 52 -46.29 -22.71 23.00
C GLN A 52 -45.17 -23.30 23.90
N HIS A 53 -45.54 -23.72 25.13
CA HIS A 53 -44.98 -24.78 26.02
C HIS A 53 -43.48 -24.73 26.41
N ALA A 54 -43.01 -24.95 27.65
CA ALA A 54 -43.57 -25.50 28.88
C ALA A 54 -42.78 -25.04 30.13
N THR A 55 -43.39 -25.30 31.27
CA THR A 55 -43.14 -24.99 32.70
C THR A 55 -41.78 -25.31 33.35
N GLN A 56 -41.61 -24.67 34.53
CA GLN A 56 -40.80 -24.99 35.72
C GLN A 56 -39.51 -24.16 35.88
N ASP A 57 -39.11 -23.64 37.05
CA ASP A 57 -39.74 -23.28 38.32
C ASP A 57 -38.68 -22.48 39.11
N SER A 58 -39.09 -21.72 40.13
CA SER A 58 -38.31 -21.27 41.29
C SER A 58 -37.30 -20.10 41.18
N ALA A 59 -37.70 -18.99 41.82
CA ALA A 59 -37.02 -18.29 42.94
C ALA A 59 -35.62 -17.66 42.71
N HIS A 60 -35.22 -16.52 43.28
CA HIS A 60 -35.84 -15.47 44.08
C HIS A 60 -34.72 -14.40 44.26
N ARG A 61 -35.07 -13.12 44.12
CA ARG A 61 -34.54 -11.94 44.86
C ARG A 61 -33.09 -11.43 44.71
N THR A 62 -33.06 -10.19 44.19
CA THR A 62 -32.56 -8.91 44.79
C THR A 62 -31.08 -8.64 45.05
N GLY A 63 -30.68 -7.42 44.63
CA GLY A 63 -29.81 -6.51 45.39
C GLY A 63 -28.40 -6.41 44.81
N SER A 64 -28.07 -5.38 44.03
CA SER A 64 -27.73 -4.01 44.46
C SER A 64 -26.35 -3.87 45.10
N GLY A 65 -25.46 -3.19 44.37
CA GLY A 65 -24.53 -2.20 44.94
C GLY A 65 -23.08 -2.62 45.09
N GLY A 66 -22.18 -1.69 44.76
CA GLY A 66 -20.90 -1.58 45.47
C GLY A 66 -19.64 -1.54 44.61
N SER A 67 -19.22 -0.33 44.29
CA SER A 67 -17.88 0.04 43.80
C SER A 67 -16.81 -0.12 44.89
N SER A 68 -15.57 -0.54 44.55
CA SER A 68 -14.28 0.00 45.06
C SER A 68 -13.10 -0.95 44.69
N ILE A 69 -12.09 -0.52 43.92
CA ILE A 69 -10.80 0.14 44.27
C ILE A 69 -9.66 -0.87 44.66
N LEU A 70 -8.51 -0.71 43.97
CA LEU A 70 -7.09 -1.07 44.28
C LEU A 70 -6.38 -2.22 43.50
N LYS A 71 -5.28 -1.80 42.87
CA LYS A 71 -4.05 -2.49 42.36
C LYS A 71 -3.25 -3.16 43.53
N PRO A 72 -2.02 -3.73 43.32
CA PRO A 72 -1.39 -4.48 42.22
C PRO A 72 -0.76 -5.83 42.71
N GLY A 73 -0.23 -6.68 41.83
CA GLY A 73 0.51 -7.89 42.27
C GLY A 73 1.26 -8.64 41.17
N SER A 74 2.46 -9.09 41.49
CA SER A 74 3.56 -9.60 40.65
C SER A 74 3.52 -11.12 40.40
N VAL A 75 3.97 -11.52 39.20
CA VAL A 75 5.02 -12.54 38.89
C VAL A 75 4.76 -14.06 39.09
N GLN A 76 5.18 -14.77 38.03
CA GLN A 76 5.63 -16.18 37.88
C GLN A 76 4.58 -17.31 37.89
N ASP A 77 4.48 -18.00 36.74
CA ASP A 77 4.45 -19.46 36.72
C ASP A 77 4.90 -20.02 35.35
N GLN A 78 5.35 -21.28 35.38
CA GLN A 78 5.55 -22.25 34.30
C GLN A 78 6.99 -22.52 33.84
N THR A 79 7.66 -23.33 34.65
CA THR A 79 8.58 -24.40 34.17
C THR A 79 7.87 -25.74 34.33
N SER A 80 7.77 -26.52 33.26
CA SER A 80 7.41 -27.95 33.34
C SER A 80 8.18 -28.76 32.30
N ASP A 81 8.80 -29.82 32.82
CA ASP A 81 9.56 -30.90 32.18
C ASP A 81 8.92 -31.55 30.95
N ARG A 82 9.76 -32.04 30.01
CA ARG A 82 9.98 -33.49 29.78
C ARG A 82 10.87 -33.80 28.56
N THR A 83 11.97 -34.51 28.87
CA THR A 83 12.65 -35.61 28.15
C THR A 83 11.65 -36.64 27.54
N SER A 84 11.91 -37.48 26.53
CA SER A 84 13.11 -37.99 25.84
C SER A 84 12.69 -38.79 24.57
N ASP A 85 13.69 -39.25 23.81
CA ASP A 85 13.73 -40.40 22.88
C ASP A 85 13.12 -40.22 21.47
N SER A 86 13.81 -40.35 20.33
CA SER A 86 14.88 -41.20 19.76
C SER A 86 14.35 -42.20 18.70
N MET A 87 14.94 -42.06 17.51
CA MET A 87 15.14 -43.04 16.42
C MET A 87 13.95 -43.64 15.65
N SER A 88 13.93 -43.38 14.33
CA SER A 88 14.00 -44.45 13.32
C SER A 88 14.41 -43.91 11.95
N LEU A 89 15.45 -44.52 11.37
CA LEU A 89 16.05 -44.23 10.07
C LEU A 89 16.38 -45.58 9.44
N LYS A 90 15.94 -45.81 8.20
CA LYS A 90 16.50 -46.76 7.21
C LYS A 90 15.81 -46.49 5.86
N GLU A 91 16.51 -45.88 4.89
CA GLU A 91 17.34 -46.53 3.85
C GLU A 91 16.51 -47.33 2.83
N GLN A 92 16.49 -46.89 1.55
CA GLN A 92 17.27 -47.47 0.45
C GLN A 92 16.78 -47.02 -0.94
N LEU A 93 17.70 -46.44 -1.72
CA LEU A 93 17.78 -46.48 -3.20
C LEU A 93 18.34 -47.86 -3.63
N PRO A 94 18.15 -48.36 -4.89
CA PRO A 94 18.90 -47.86 -6.05
C PRO A 94 18.30 -48.01 -7.48
N SER A 95 19.01 -47.34 -8.41
CA SER A 95 19.12 -47.34 -9.89
C SER A 95 18.58 -48.48 -10.76
N SER A 96 18.23 -48.18 -12.04
CA SER A 96 19.04 -48.57 -13.24
C SER A 96 18.38 -48.25 -14.61
N ASN A 97 19.26 -48.01 -15.61
CA ASN A 97 19.08 -47.74 -17.04
C ASN A 97 18.39 -48.88 -17.84
N SER A 98 17.82 -48.56 -19.02
CA SER A 98 18.31 -49.11 -20.30
C SER A 98 17.64 -48.50 -21.55
N GLU A 99 18.44 -48.39 -22.60
CA GLU A 99 18.14 -47.99 -23.99
C GLU A 99 17.34 -49.06 -24.76
N ASN A 100 16.66 -48.69 -25.85
CA ASN A 100 16.53 -49.58 -27.01
C ASN A 100 16.30 -48.83 -28.34
N LYS A 101 16.77 -49.45 -29.42
CA LYS A 101 17.20 -48.87 -30.71
C LYS A 101 16.52 -49.56 -31.92
N SER A 102 16.37 -48.80 -33.03
CA SER A 102 16.10 -49.17 -34.47
C SER A 102 14.68 -49.69 -34.82
N THR A 103 14.08 -49.47 -36.01
CA THR A 103 14.57 -49.60 -37.41
C THR A 103 13.59 -48.94 -38.44
N MET A 104 14.13 -48.46 -39.58
CA MET A 104 13.46 -47.93 -40.79
C MET A 104 12.77 -49.01 -41.66
N PRO A 105 12.04 -48.62 -42.74
CA PRO A 105 12.44 -49.10 -44.07
C PRO A 105 12.41 -48.04 -45.21
N ASP A 106 12.99 -48.48 -46.33
CA ASP A 106 13.58 -47.79 -47.50
C ASP A 106 12.65 -47.16 -48.58
N LEU A 107 13.35 -46.36 -49.42
CA LEU A 107 13.13 -45.67 -50.73
C LEU A 107 12.47 -46.47 -51.90
N PRO A 108 12.28 -45.97 -53.18
CA PRO A 108 12.99 -44.89 -53.92
C PRO A 108 12.19 -43.99 -54.92
N GLY A 109 12.86 -42.95 -55.47
CA GLY A 109 12.44 -42.25 -56.69
C GLY A 109 13.34 -41.06 -57.09
N LEU A 110 14.34 -41.31 -57.94
CA LEU A 110 15.37 -40.39 -58.47
C LEU A 110 14.89 -39.49 -59.62
N GLY A 111 15.47 -38.28 -59.72
CA GLY A 111 15.53 -37.46 -60.93
C GLY A 111 16.67 -36.43 -60.84
N GLU A 112 17.66 -36.54 -61.73
CA GLU A 112 19.00 -35.94 -61.69
C GLU A 112 19.11 -34.49 -62.23
N LYS A 113 20.07 -33.76 -61.61
CA LYS A 113 21.11 -32.85 -62.17
C LYS A 113 20.73 -31.65 -63.06
N GLN A 114 21.22 -30.46 -62.66
CA GLN A 114 22.28 -29.70 -63.37
C GLN A 114 22.73 -28.40 -62.63
N THR A 115 23.97 -28.41 -62.11
CA THR A 115 25.08 -27.40 -62.06
C THR A 115 24.89 -25.88 -61.84
N PRO A 116 25.95 -25.16 -61.36
CA PRO A 116 25.83 -24.02 -60.45
C PRO A 116 26.00 -22.65 -61.11
N ALA A 117 25.18 -21.68 -60.70
CA ALA A 117 25.46 -20.26 -60.89
C ALA A 117 25.93 -19.64 -59.56
N LYS A 118 27.17 -19.13 -59.57
CA LYS A 118 27.70 -18.26 -58.52
C LYS A 118 26.76 -17.07 -58.33
N SER A 119 26.07 -16.99 -57.20
CA SER A 119 25.42 -15.78 -56.73
C SER A 119 25.78 -15.56 -55.27
N SER A 120 26.81 -14.71 -55.07
CA SER A 120 27.19 -14.14 -53.79
C SER A 120 26.13 -13.14 -53.34
N ARG A 121 24.96 -13.62 -52.94
CA ARG A 121 23.96 -12.80 -52.25
C ARG A 121 23.59 -13.54 -50.96
N PRO A 122 23.97 -13.04 -49.78
CA PRO A 122 23.41 -13.58 -48.56
C PRO A 122 21.90 -13.35 -48.59
N PRO A 123 21.08 -14.33 -48.12
CA PRO A 123 19.65 -14.11 -47.98
C PRO A 123 19.44 -12.89 -47.08
N PRO A 124 18.44 -12.02 -47.36
CA PRO A 124 18.02 -11.04 -46.39
C PRO A 124 17.62 -11.82 -45.13
N ALA A 125 18.42 -11.68 -44.08
CA ALA A 125 17.99 -12.06 -42.75
C ALA A 125 16.86 -11.11 -42.39
N GLU A 126 15.64 -11.47 -42.75
CA GLU A 126 14.43 -10.93 -42.15
C GLU A 126 14.44 -11.35 -40.68
N LYS A 127 15.20 -10.62 -39.87
CA LYS A 127 14.87 -10.44 -38.46
C LYS A 127 13.62 -9.58 -38.43
N VAL A 128 12.47 -10.22 -38.60
CA VAL A 128 11.22 -9.67 -38.09
C VAL A 128 11.27 -9.82 -36.58
N SER A 129 12.06 -8.96 -35.94
CA SER A 129 11.92 -8.74 -34.51
C SER A 129 10.72 -7.81 -34.34
N ASP A 130 9.52 -8.38 -34.31
CA ASP A 130 8.36 -7.76 -33.68
C ASP A 130 8.58 -7.73 -32.16
N SER A 131 9.64 -7.06 -31.74
CA SER A 131 9.77 -6.54 -30.40
C SER A 131 8.91 -5.28 -30.40
N LYS A 132 7.62 -5.41 -30.06
CA LYS A 132 6.86 -4.28 -29.51
C LYS A 132 7.78 -3.65 -28.47
N SER A 133 8.37 -2.51 -28.81
CA SER A 133 9.30 -1.82 -27.94
C SER A 133 8.60 -1.65 -26.61
N GLN A 134 9.14 -2.27 -25.55
CA GLN A 134 8.62 -2.05 -24.21
C GLN A 134 8.48 -0.53 -24.01
N PRO A 135 7.32 -0.03 -23.57
CA PRO A 135 7.12 1.40 -23.38
C PRO A 135 8.27 1.96 -22.52
N ASP A 136 8.87 3.09 -22.92
CA ASP A 136 9.88 3.75 -22.09
C ASP A 136 9.20 4.22 -20.80
N LEU A 137 9.37 3.46 -19.72
CA LEU A 137 8.64 3.66 -18.47
C LEU A 137 8.95 5.03 -17.86
N GLY A 138 7.97 5.58 -17.15
CA GLY A 138 8.09 6.87 -16.48
C GLY A 138 7.97 8.08 -17.40
N GLN A 139 7.80 7.87 -18.70
CA GLN A 139 7.33 8.91 -19.60
C GLN A 139 5.85 9.21 -19.36
N LEU A 140 5.47 10.46 -19.61
CA LEU A 140 4.09 10.92 -19.55
C LEU A 140 3.66 11.50 -20.88
N ARG A 141 2.48 11.09 -21.33
CA ARG A 141 1.76 11.69 -22.45
C ARG A 141 0.70 12.64 -21.91
N ASP A 142 0.66 13.86 -22.43
CA ASP A 142 -0.42 14.81 -22.13
C ASP A 142 -1.68 14.41 -22.90
N LEU A 143 -2.80 14.25 -22.19
CA LEU A 143 -4.11 13.95 -22.77
C LEU A 143 -5.01 15.18 -22.87
N GLY A 144 -4.51 16.35 -22.48
CA GLY A 144 -5.29 17.58 -22.33
C GLY A 144 -6.03 17.64 -20.99
N GLY A 145 -6.67 18.78 -20.71
CA GLY A 145 -7.48 18.95 -19.49
C GLY A 145 -6.68 18.82 -18.18
N LYS A 146 -5.35 19.00 -18.22
CA LYS A 146 -4.42 18.72 -17.11
C LYS A 146 -4.43 17.24 -16.69
N VAL A 147 -4.59 16.34 -17.64
CA VAL A 147 -4.49 14.89 -17.40
C VAL A 147 -3.26 14.36 -18.14
N TRP A 148 -2.40 13.65 -17.41
CA TRP A 148 -1.24 12.96 -17.95
C TRP A 148 -1.42 11.45 -17.85
N GLU A 149 -0.98 10.71 -18.86
CA GLU A 149 -0.99 9.26 -18.87
C GLU A 149 0.42 8.71 -18.93
N SER A 150 0.74 7.72 -18.10
CA SER A 150 2.04 7.05 -18.12
C SER A 150 2.15 5.99 -19.21
N ALA A 151 3.37 5.55 -19.43
CA ALA A 151 3.68 4.46 -20.35
C ALA A 151 2.96 3.13 -19.98
N ALA A 152 2.60 2.94 -18.71
CA ALA A 152 1.81 1.79 -18.25
C ALA A 152 0.28 2.02 -18.26
N GLY A 153 -0.19 3.16 -18.76
CA GLY A 153 -1.62 3.50 -18.85
C GLY A 153 -2.23 4.06 -17.57
N LEU A 154 -1.42 4.49 -16.60
CA LEU A 154 -1.90 5.16 -15.39
C LEU A 154 -2.21 6.63 -15.69
N LYS A 155 -3.36 7.12 -15.24
CA LYS A 155 -3.79 8.50 -15.46
C LYS A 155 -3.60 9.35 -14.21
N TYR A 156 -3.08 10.55 -14.40
CA TYR A 156 -2.85 11.54 -13.35
C TYR A 156 -3.61 12.80 -13.73
N GLY A 157 -4.74 13.03 -13.08
CA GLY A 157 -5.57 14.22 -13.31
C GLY A 157 -5.65 15.18 -12.11
N PRO A 158 -6.51 16.19 -12.20
CA PRO A 158 -6.81 17.11 -11.10
C PRO A 158 -7.38 16.41 -9.86
N GLY A 159 -7.19 17.02 -8.70
CA GLY A 159 -7.66 16.53 -7.39
C GLY A 159 -6.52 16.30 -6.40
N SER A 160 -6.86 15.83 -5.19
CA SER A 160 -6.02 15.84 -3.98
C SER A 160 -5.86 17.23 -3.33
N GLN A 161 -5.22 17.28 -2.15
CA GLN A 161 -4.91 18.52 -1.44
C GLN A 161 -3.91 19.39 -2.22
N GLU A 162 -3.06 18.76 -3.02
CA GLU A 162 -2.07 19.37 -3.91
C GLU A 162 -2.69 19.88 -5.21
N LYS A 163 -4.02 19.79 -5.37
CA LYS A 163 -4.80 20.17 -6.56
C LYS A 163 -4.55 19.29 -7.79
N HIS A 164 -3.49 18.48 -7.78
CA HIS A 164 -3.20 17.52 -8.84
C HIS A 164 -2.59 16.21 -8.31
N ARG A 165 -3.05 15.06 -8.83
CA ARG A 165 -2.63 13.72 -8.38
C ARG A 165 -1.15 13.44 -8.59
N LEU A 166 -0.61 13.89 -9.72
CA LEU A 166 0.83 13.83 -9.97
C LEU A 166 1.63 14.63 -8.93
N LEU A 167 1.16 15.81 -8.51
CA LEU A 167 1.85 16.58 -7.46
C LEU A 167 1.80 15.85 -6.12
N HIS A 168 0.69 15.19 -5.81
CA HIS A 168 0.58 14.33 -4.63
C HIS A 168 1.59 13.17 -4.67
N VAL A 169 1.71 12.47 -5.80
CA VAL A 169 2.73 11.41 -5.94
C VAL A 169 4.14 11.98 -5.77
N MET A 170 4.41 13.15 -6.34
CA MET A 170 5.71 13.81 -6.18
C MET A 170 5.98 14.31 -4.76
N LYS A 171 4.97 14.43 -3.88
CA LYS A 171 5.22 14.67 -2.44
C LYS A 171 5.94 13.50 -1.75
N HIS A 172 5.91 12.31 -2.35
CA HIS A 172 6.66 11.14 -1.91
C HIS A 172 8.06 11.05 -2.54
N ALA A 173 8.51 12.08 -3.25
CA ALA A 173 9.86 12.14 -3.80
C ALA A 173 10.90 12.65 -2.78
N GLU A 174 10.44 13.31 -1.72
CA GLU A 174 11.28 13.93 -0.69
C GLU A 174 10.65 13.69 0.68
N ASP A 175 11.49 13.49 1.71
CA ASP A 175 10.98 13.31 3.05
C ASP A 175 10.41 14.61 3.65
N GLN A 176 9.44 14.46 4.53
CA GLN A 176 8.90 15.52 5.37
C GLN A 176 9.17 15.15 6.82
N PRO A 177 10.38 15.44 7.34
CA PRO A 177 10.85 14.83 8.58
C PRO A 177 10.00 15.18 9.80
N ASP A 178 9.37 16.34 9.79
CA ASP A 178 8.48 16.82 10.85
C ASP A 178 7.02 16.34 10.72
N ARG A 179 6.67 15.66 9.61
CA ARG A 179 5.33 15.14 9.38
C ARG A 179 4.98 14.10 10.46
N PRO A 180 3.82 14.23 11.13
CA PRO A 180 3.36 13.21 12.07
C PRO A 180 3.20 11.83 11.39
N GLY A 181 3.69 10.79 12.05
CA GLY A 181 3.56 9.41 11.58
C GLY A 181 4.61 8.98 10.55
N LYS A 182 4.25 7.96 9.76
CA LYS A 182 5.09 7.38 8.71
C LYS A 182 4.86 8.09 7.37
N HIS A 183 5.92 8.27 6.60
CA HIS A 183 5.87 8.81 5.24
C HIS A 183 6.70 7.93 4.30
N GLY A 184 6.08 7.29 3.31
CA GLY A 184 6.86 6.56 2.30
C GLY A 184 7.56 7.54 1.37
N VAL A 185 8.87 7.38 1.18
CA VAL A 185 9.68 8.26 0.32
C VAL A 185 10.43 7.40 -0.70
N PHE A 186 10.31 7.75 -1.98
CA PHE A 186 10.94 7.03 -3.08
C PHE A 186 12.45 7.27 -3.12
N ASP A 187 13.19 6.22 -3.46
CA ASP A 187 14.64 6.26 -3.70
C ASP A 187 14.89 6.54 -5.19
N GLY A 188 14.70 7.80 -5.59
CA GLY A 188 14.82 8.23 -6.98
C GLY A 188 15.48 9.59 -7.14
N ASP A 189 16.21 10.06 -6.12
CA ASP A 189 16.90 11.37 -6.08
C ASP A 189 16.00 12.57 -6.42
N GLY A 190 14.69 12.45 -6.20
CA GLY A 190 13.71 13.46 -6.63
C GLY A 190 13.45 13.50 -8.14
N VAL A 191 14.08 12.64 -8.93
CA VAL A 191 13.94 12.58 -10.39
C VAL A 191 12.59 11.96 -10.75
N ARG A 192 11.68 12.82 -11.19
CA ARG A 192 10.30 12.45 -11.58
C ARG A 192 10.23 11.24 -12.51
N LYS A 193 11.06 11.18 -13.56
CA LYS A 193 11.03 10.07 -14.53
C LYS A 193 11.27 8.72 -13.83
N ASN A 194 12.25 8.65 -12.93
CA ASN A 194 12.61 7.42 -12.23
C ASN A 194 11.49 6.95 -11.30
N ILE A 195 10.87 7.88 -10.56
CA ILE A 195 9.74 7.59 -9.67
C ILE A 195 8.54 7.07 -10.47
N LEU A 196 8.22 7.72 -11.59
CA LEU A 196 7.11 7.28 -12.44
C LEU A 196 7.40 5.93 -13.09
N ALA A 197 8.63 5.69 -13.53
CA ALA A 197 9.04 4.40 -14.09
C ALA A 197 8.87 3.26 -13.08
N LEU A 198 9.14 3.56 -11.81
CA LEU A 198 8.98 2.61 -10.73
C LEU A 198 7.50 2.28 -10.43
N ILE A 199 6.64 3.30 -10.48
CA ILE A 199 5.19 3.12 -10.34
C ILE A 199 4.62 2.34 -11.54
N ASP A 200 5.10 2.64 -12.74
CA ASP A 200 4.74 1.90 -13.95
C ASP A 200 5.14 0.42 -13.85
N GLU A 201 6.38 0.13 -13.44
CA GLU A 201 6.87 -1.24 -13.20
C GLU A 201 5.98 -1.95 -12.17
N ALA A 202 5.66 -1.28 -11.06
CA ALA A 202 4.81 -1.85 -10.01
C ALA A 202 3.38 -2.11 -10.51
N TYR A 203 2.81 -1.22 -11.32
CA TYR A 203 1.47 -1.41 -11.88
C TYR A 203 1.44 -2.56 -12.89
N LEU A 204 2.43 -2.67 -13.77
CA LEU A 204 2.53 -3.81 -14.69
C LEU A 204 2.66 -5.14 -13.93
N LYS A 205 3.44 -5.19 -12.86
CA LYS A 205 3.48 -6.35 -11.94
C LYS A 205 2.13 -6.61 -11.28
N ALA A 206 1.43 -5.56 -10.86
CA ALA A 206 0.11 -5.68 -10.25
C ALA A 206 -0.95 -6.26 -11.20
N LEU A 207 -0.87 -5.92 -12.49
CA LEU A 207 -1.71 -6.49 -13.54
C LEU A 207 -1.38 -7.95 -13.82
N ALA A 208 -0.09 -8.31 -13.82
CA ALA A 208 0.34 -9.71 -13.96
C ALA A 208 -0.07 -10.58 -12.76
N GLY A 209 -0.14 -9.99 -11.55
CA GLY A 209 -0.54 -10.67 -10.32
C GLY A 209 0.58 -11.52 -9.70
N GLY A 210 0.20 -12.55 -8.94
CA GLY A 210 1.12 -13.47 -8.28
C GLY A 210 1.37 -13.19 -6.79
N LYS A 211 2.29 -13.96 -6.19
CA LYS A 211 2.53 -13.97 -4.73
C LYS A 211 3.07 -12.65 -4.17
N THR A 212 3.63 -11.78 -5.02
CA THR A 212 4.18 -10.48 -4.65
C THR A 212 3.16 -9.35 -4.72
N VAL A 213 1.92 -9.65 -5.11
CA VAL A 213 0.86 -8.66 -5.30
C VAL A 213 -0.29 -8.95 -4.34
N ASN A 214 -0.65 -7.97 -3.52
CA ASN A 214 -1.90 -7.95 -2.80
C ASN A 214 -2.84 -6.94 -3.47
N LYS A 215 -4.03 -7.39 -3.87
CA LYS A 215 -5.08 -6.56 -4.45
C LYS A 215 -6.27 -6.53 -3.51
N LYS A 216 -6.73 -5.34 -3.15
CA LYS A 216 -7.93 -5.12 -2.33
C LYS A 216 -8.87 -4.14 -3.03
N LYS A 217 -10.17 -4.44 -3.04
CA LYS A 217 -11.20 -3.51 -3.52
C LYS A 217 -11.81 -2.77 -2.33
N GLU A 218 -11.91 -1.45 -2.42
CA GLU A 218 -12.46 -0.56 -1.39
C GLU A 218 -13.46 0.38 -2.05
N GLY A 219 -14.73 -0.04 -2.12
CA GLY A 219 -15.77 0.70 -2.86
C GLY A 219 -15.46 0.78 -4.36
N THR A 220 -15.33 2.00 -4.88
CA THR A 220 -14.91 2.26 -6.28
C THR A 220 -13.40 2.16 -6.48
N ARG A 221 -12.62 2.09 -5.39
CA ARG A 221 -11.16 2.06 -5.45
C ARG A 221 -10.59 0.66 -5.44
N VAL A 222 -9.42 0.54 -6.06
CA VAL A 222 -8.57 -0.65 -6.00
C VAL A 222 -7.24 -0.25 -5.39
N VAL A 223 -6.82 -0.98 -4.36
CA VAL A 223 -5.54 -0.83 -3.71
C VAL A 223 -4.66 -2.01 -4.10
N TYR A 224 -3.56 -1.72 -4.76
CA TYR A 224 -2.48 -2.67 -4.99
C TYR A 224 -1.37 -2.42 -3.97
N THR A 225 -0.84 -3.48 -3.38
CA THR A 225 0.43 -3.46 -2.66
C THR A 225 1.36 -4.46 -3.33
N VAL A 226 2.44 -3.96 -3.92
CA VAL A 226 3.34 -4.73 -4.79
C VAL A 226 4.70 -4.81 -4.15
N ASP A 227 5.20 -6.02 -3.90
CA ASP A 227 6.57 -6.27 -3.47
C ASP A 227 7.52 -6.23 -4.67
N MET A 228 8.43 -5.26 -4.65
CA MET A 228 9.37 -4.99 -5.73
C MET A 228 10.63 -5.84 -5.63
N LYS A 229 10.82 -6.61 -4.54
CA LYS A 229 11.99 -7.48 -4.27
C LYS A 229 13.35 -6.77 -4.23
N ARG A 230 13.34 -5.45 -4.19
CA ARG A 230 14.51 -4.58 -4.04
C ARG A 230 14.12 -3.34 -3.25
N PRO A 231 15.09 -2.65 -2.62
CA PRO A 231 14.84 -1.33 -2.06
C PRO A 231 14.30 -0.40 -3.15
N ILE A 232 13.25 0.35 -2.80
CA ILE A 232 12.57 1.31 -3.69
C ILE A 232 12.41 2.69 -3.04
N GLY A 233 12.90 2.84 -1.82
CA GLY A 233 12.57 3.95 -0.94
C GLY A 233 12.90 3.65 0.50
N TYR A 234 12.35 4.48 1.37
CA TYR A 234 12.42 4.33 2.82
C TYR A 234 11.15 4.87 3.48
N VAL A 235 10.98 4.54 4.76
CA VAL A 235 9.97 5.15 5.61
C VAL A 235 10.60 6.36 6.29
N GLY A 236 10.19 7.56 5.89
CA GLY A 236 10.49 8.83 6.53
C GLY A 236 9.35 9.34 7.42
N GLY A 237 9.28 10.66 7.57
CA GLY A 237 8.44 11.34 8.56
C GLY A 237 8.99 11.19 9.97
N ARG A 238 8.28 11.72 10.97
CA ARG A 238 8.75 11.67 12.37
C ARG A 238 9.04 10.24 12.84
N VAL A 239 8.19 9.29 12.45
CA VAL A 239 8.38 7.87 12.83
C VAL A 239 9.56 7.26 12.07
N GLY A 240 9.70 7.55 10.77
CA GLY A 240 10.82 7.07 9.97
C GLY A 240 12.16 7.55 10.50
N ASN A 241 12.27 8.85 10.80
CA ASN A 241 13.49 9.44 11.34
C ASN A 241 13.87 8.86 12.71
N GLN A 242 12.88 8.60 13.57
CA GLN A 242 13.12 7.91 14.85
C GLN A 242 13.62 6.47 14.68
N GLN A 243 13.26 5.83 13.56
CA GLN A 243 13.62 4.45 13.23
C GLN A 243 14.86 4.34 12.34
N GLY A 244 15.53 5.47 12.02
CA GLY A 244 16.70 5.47 11.15
C GLY A 244 16.38 5.24 9.67
N ASN A 245 15.19 5.67 9.22
CA ASN A 245 14.72 5.62 7.83
C ASN A 245 14.80 4.19 7.22
N PRO A 246 14.03 3.23 7.76
CA PRO A 246 14.11 1.84 7.29
C PRO A 246 13.72 1.73 5.81
N LYS A 247 14.43 0.88 5.07
CA LYS A 247 14.22 0.66 3.64
C LYS A 247 12.81 0.13 3.36
N ALA A 248 12.17 0.70 2.35
CA ALA A 248 10.89 0.27 1.81
C ALA A 248 11.11 -0.63 0.58
N TYR A 249 10.33 -1.70 0.49
CA TYR A 249 10.42 -2.72 -0.56
C TYR A 249 9.12 -2.88 -1.35
N ARG A 250 8.04 -2.27 -0.87
CA ARG A 250 6.71 -2.38 -1.45
C ARG A 250 6.20 -1.04 -1.89
N ILE A 251 5.40 -1.02 -2.95
CA ILE A 251 4.69 0.16 -3.41
C ILE A 251 3.20 -0.08 -3.22
N ARG A 252 2.53 0.87 -2.57
CA ARG A 252 1.08 0.94 -2.55
C ARG A 252 0.61 1.86 -3.66
N ILE A 253 -0.28 1.36 -4.51
CA ILE A 253 -0.95 2.14 -5.57
C ILE A 253 -2.44 2.12 -5.29
N VAL A 254 -3.05 3.29 -5.16
CA VAL A 254 -4.50 3.44 -4.98
C VAL A 254 -5.07 4.00 -6.27
N LEU A 255 -6.00 3.27 -6.87
CA LEU A 255 -6.59 3.59 -8.17
C LEU A 255 -8.11 3.70 -8.09
N GLU A 256 -8.67 4.48 -8.98
CA GLU A 256 -10.08 4.45 -9.38
C GLU A 256 -10.12 4.25 -10.89
N GLY A 257 -10.48 3.05 -11.36
CA GLY A 257 -10.19 2.66 -12.75
C GLY A 257 -8.68 2.67 -13.02
N THR A 258 -8.22 3.50 -13.96
CA THR A 258 -6.78 3.77 -14.19
C THR A 258 -6.31 5.10 -13.62
N ASP A 259 -7.20 5.87 -13.00
CA ASP A 259 -6.85 7.15 -12.37
C ASP A 259 -6.12 6.92 -11.05
N VAL A 260 -4.92 7.47 -10.96
CA VAL A 260 -4.07 7.40 -9.77
C VAL A 260 -4.62 8.35 -8.71
N ILE A 261 -5.01 7.77 -7.57
CA ILE A 261 -5.42 8.52 -6.39
C ILE A 261 -4.19 8.90 -5.56
N SER A 262 -3.30 7.94 -5.33
CA SER A 262 -2.00 8.10 -4.66
C SER A 262 -1.10 6.88 -4.93
N ALA A 263 0.21 7.05 -4.86
CA ALA A 263 1.20 5.98 -4.97
C ALA A 263 2.43 6.29 -4.11
N PHE A 264 2.85 5.36 -3.24
CA PHE A 264 3.95 5.59 -2.30
C PHE A 264 4.60 4.30 -1.78
N PRO A 265 5.88 4.37 -1.32
CA PRO A 265 6.58 3.27 -0.65
C PRO A 265 5.99 2.85 0.71
N LEU A 266 6.14 1.57 1.06
CA LEU A 266 5.77 0.98 2.36
C LEU A 266 6.90 0.23 3.05
#